data_AF-D0N8C7-F1
#
_entry.id   AF-D0N8C7-F1
#
_cell.length_a   1.000
_cell.length_b   1.000
_cell.length_c   1.000
_cell.angle_alpha   90.00
_cell.angle_beta   90.00
_cell.angle_gamma   90.00
#
_symmetry.space_group_name_H-M   'P 1'
#
loop_
_entity.id
_entity.type
_entity.pdbx_description
1 polymer ?
#
loop_
_entity_poly.entity_id
_entity_poly.type
_entity_poly.pdbx_seq_one_letter_code
_entity_poly.pdbx_strand_id
1 'polypeptide(L)'
;MFGVVNPTLDVMRIKASYVHDLDSASVLCPVVEPSVDAPFESLVIKWMTIDLPLQSTSLVKSRDFVYIEATGVVHFSNGERVGYHLLHSIDFPQTKPLPSMIRGNLSVFGFFRQIEQNTIDIYASGTVVPGGKIARFLSVQVAAEALLSATNYVYCGQMKKLSWMLQHRHSSFERQDQTRSETCVVCERKVTKGIRGFIGASTCKLCYGCVCYSCKVRKRISFIAMDDQLIRRKISFCTKCVSEATKWDAKEAAKDQATGYRAYKAFSTSSQSDTRSTASLLFFD
;
A
#
# COMPACT_ATOMS: atom_id res chain seq x y z
N MET A 1 2.34 -4.06 10.18
CA MET A 1 3.52 -4.43 9.37
C MET A 1 3.26 -4.68 7.89
N PHE A 2 2.26 -5.47 7.47
CA PHE A 2 2.09 -5.75 6.03
C PHE A 2 1.85 -4.51 5.14
N GLY A 3 1.22 -3.46 5.68
CA GLY A 3 1.08 -2.16 4.99
C GLY A 3 2.33 -1.27 5.03
N VAL A 4 3.37 -1.66 5.76
CA VAL A 4 4.63 -0.94 5.90
C VAL A 4 5.69 -1.51 4.96
N VAL A 5 5.89 -2.84 5.02
CA VAL A 5 6.94 -3.57 4.28
C VAL A 5 6.77 -3.42 2.75
N ASN A 6 7.83 -2.93 2.11
CA ASN A 6 7.87 -2.48 0.71
C ASN A 6 9.26 -2.73 0.08
N PRO A 7 9.75 -3.98 0.01
CA PRO A 7 11.15 -4.25 -0.30
C PRO A 7 11.54 -3.99 -1.77
N THR A 8 10.55 -4.00 -2.68
CA THR A 8 10.76 -3.82 -4.13
C THR A 8 10.08 -2.56 -4.63
N LEU A 9 10.51 -2.07 -5.80
CA LEU A 9 9.94 -0.89 -6.44
C LEU A 9 8.42 -1.03 -6.63
N ASP A 10 7.95 -2.15 -7.15
CA ASP A 10 6.51 -2.41 -7.32
C ASP A 10 5.73 -2.33 -6.00
N VAL A 11 6.26 -2.91 -4.91
CA VAL A 11 5.57 -2.85 -3.61
C VAL A 11 5.63 -1.43 -3.03
N MET A 12 6.69 -0.66 -3.31
CA MET A 12 6.74 0.78 -2.99
C MET A 12 5.67 1.56 -3.76
N ARG A 13 5.50 1.32 -5.07
CA ARG A 13 4.43 1.93 -5.88
C ARG A 13 3.05 1.65 -5.29
N ILE A 14 2.80 0.41 -4.88
CA ILE A 14 1.55 0.00 -4.24
C ILE A 14 1.36 0.69 -2.89
N LYS A 15 2.39 0.73 -2.03
CA LYS A 15 2.36 1.42 -0.73
C LYS A 15 2.03 2.91 -0.90
N ALA A 16 2.79 3.62 -1.74
CA ALA A 16 2.61 5.04 -2.01
C ALA A 16 1.19 5.36 -2.50
N SER A 17 0.58 4.43 -3.25
CA SER A 17 -0.80 4.59 -3.71
C SER A 17 -1.86 4.67 -2.60
N TYR A 18 -1.56 4.14 -1.41
CA TYR A 18 -2.48 4.11 -0.27
C TYR A 18 -2.05 5.02 0.88
N VAL A 19 -0.75 5.24 1.03
CA VAL A 19 -0.19 5.98 2.16
C VAL A 19 -0.02 7.46 1.83
N HIS A 20 0.29 7.78 0.57
CA HIS A 20 0.58 9.14 0.11
C HIS A 20 1.79 9.77 0.83
N ASP A 21 2.84 8.98 1.05
CA ASP A 21 4.06 9.36 1.80
C ASP A 21 5.24 9.81 0.92
N LEU A 22 5.18 9.61 -0.40
CA LEU A 22 6.25 9.96 -1.33
C LEU A 22 5.71 10.38 -2.69
N ASP A 23 6.51 11.16 -3.42
CA ASP A 23 6.22 11.62 -4.79
C ASP A 23 6.89 10.70 -5.82
N SER A 24 8.22 10.59 -5.74
CA SER A 24 9.02 9.70 -6.58
C SER A 24 9.90 8.81 -5.72
N ALA A 25 10.21 7.60 -6.19
CA ALA A 25 11.15 6.72 -5.49
C ALA A 25 11.87 5.72 -6.39
N SER A 26 12.94 5.14 -5.84
CA SER A 26 13.67 4.02 -6.43
C SER A 26 14.24 3.11 -5.32
N VAL A 27 14.38 1.81 -5.64
CA VAL A 27 15.09 0.85 -4.79
C VAL A 27 16.50 0.74 -5.32
N LEU A 28 17.48 1.16 -4.52
CA LEU A 28 18.89 1.16 -4.93
C LEU A 28 19.56 -0.19 -4.66
N CYS A 29 19.32 -0.77 -3.48
CA CYS A 29 19.94 -2.03 -3.09
C CYS A 29 19.13 -2.74 -1.99
N PRO A 30 18.58 -3.95 -2.24
CA PRO A 30 18.11 -4.81 -1.16
C PRO A 30 19.32 -5.36 -0.39
N VAL A 31 19.32 -5.16 0.94
CA VAL A 31 20.38 -5.65 1.84
C VAL A 31 19.90 -6.87 2.62
N VAL A 32 18.68 -6.82 3.13
CA VAL A 32 17.98 -7.96 3.75
C VAL A 32 16.60 -8.06 3.12
N GLU A 33 16.32 -9.20 2.50
CA GLU A 33 15.03 -9.49 1.89
C GLU A 33 14.11 -10.24 2.88
N PRO A 34 12.79 -9.98 2.84
CA PRO A 34 11.84 -10.76 3.62
C PRO A 34 11.90 -12.25 3.30
N SER A 35 11.71 -13.08 4.32
CA SER A 35 11.69 -14.54 4.20
C SER A 35 10.37 -15.15 4.67
N VAL A 36 10.21 -16.46 4.54
CA VAL A 36 9.03 -17.18 5.06
C VAL A 36 8.96 -17.08 6.59
N ASP A 37 10.10 -17.10 7.27
CA ASP A 37 10.17 -17.06 8.73
C ASP A 37 10.03 -15.62 9.26
N ALA A 38 10.61 -14.67 8.53
CA ALA A 38 10.59 -13.24 8.84
C ALA A 38 9.99 -12.41 7.69
N PRO A 39 8.68 -12.55 7.39
CA PRO A 39 8.05 -11.93 6.21
C PRO A 39 7.84 -10.42 6.32
N PHE A 40 8.13 -9.85 7.49
CA PHE A 40 8.09 -8.41 7.74
C PHE A 40 9.49 -7.81 7.93
N GLU A 41 10.54 -8.62 7.92
CA GLU A 41 11.91 -8.15 8.09
C GLU A 41 12.46 -7.73 6.73
N SER A 42 12.92 -6.49 6.63
CA SER A 42 13.55 -5.98 5.42
C SER A 42 14.55 -4.89 5.75
N LEU A 43 15.63 -4.81 4.99
CA LEU A 43 16.60 -3.72 5.02
C LEU A 43 16.95 -3.34 3.59
N VAL A 44 16.64 -2.12 3.18
CA VAL A 44 16.77 -1.71 1.78
C VAL A 44 17.30 -0.29 1.69
N ILE A 45 18.28 -0.07 0.82
CA ILE A 45 18.76 1.26 0.47
C ILE A 45 17.86 1.82 -0.64
N LYS A 46 17.36 3.04 -0.44
CA LYS A 46 16.34 3.67 -1.27
C LYS A 46 16.67 5.11 -1.56
N TRP A 47 16.07 5.58 -2.65
CA TRP A 47 16.01 6.99 -2.99
C TRP A 47 14.55 7.43 -3.05
N MET A 48 14.24 8.64 -2.60
CA MET A 48 12.90 9.23 -2.77
C MET A 48 12.94 10.75 -2.91
N THR A 49 11.87 11.29 -3.50
CA THR A 49 11.48 12.69 -3.37
C THR A 49 10.21 12.81 -2.53
N ILE A 50 10.08 13.96 -1.88
CA ILE A 50 8.87 14.34 -1.16
C ILE A 50 8.12 15.40 -1.97
N ASP A 51 6.79 15.32 -1.97
CA ASP A 51 5.94 16.37 -2.50
C ASP A 51 6.05 17.59 -1.58
N LEU A 52 6.47 18.72 -2.14
CA LEU A 52 6.52 19.99 -1.41
C LEU A 52 5.45 20.93 -1.94
N PRO A 53 4.68 21.59 -1.06
CA PRO A 53 3.83 22.68 -1.49
C PRO A 53 4.66 23.70 -2.30
N LEU A 54 4.09 24.14 -3.43
CA LEU A 54 4.73 25.06 -4.37
C LEU A 54 5.93 24.48 -5.15
N GLN A 55 6.13 23.16 -5.16
CA GLN A 55 7.20 22.54 -5.97
C GLN A 55 7.07 22.77 -7.48
N SER A 56 5.84 22.97 -7.98
CA SER A 56 5.57 23.34 -9.37
C SER A 56 5.92 24.81 -9.68
N THR A 57 6.28 25.58 -8.67
CA THR A 57 6.75 26.96 -8.81
C THR A 57 8.28 27.01 -8.73
N SER A 58 8.90 28.07 -9.26
CA SER A 58 10.35 28.29 -9.11
C SER A 58 10.79 28.74 -7.71
N LEU A 59 9.86 28.83 -6.74
CA LEU A 59 10.13 29.32 -5.39
C LEU A 59 10.71 28.25 -4.46
N VAL A 60 10.41 26.97 -4.71
CA VAL A 60 10.82 25.86 -3.85
C VAL A 60 11.43 24.75 -4.71
N LYS A 61 12.74 24.51 -4.57
CA LYS A 61 13.40 23.37 -5.24
C LYS A 61 12.95 22.04 -4.61
N SER A 62 12.86 20.99 -5.42
CA SER A 62 12.58 19.63 -4.95
C SER A 62 13.70 19.11 -4.04
N ARG A 63 13.33 18.25 -3.08
CA ARG A 63 14.27 17.59 -2.18
C ARG A 63 14.32 16.10 -2.47
N ASP A 64 15.53 15.56 -2.46
CA ASP A 64 15.76 14.13 -2.54
C ASP A 64 16.42 13.59 -1.27
N PHE A 65 16.19 12.32 -1.00
CA PHE A 65 16.75 11.61 0.15
C PHE A 65 17.28 10.27 -0.31
N VAL A 66 18.49 9.95 0.11
CA VAL A 66 19.08 8.61 0.03
C VAL A 66 19.11 8.08 1.44
N TYR A 67 18.52 6.91 1.66
CA TYR A 67 18.30 6.39 3.01
C TYR A 67 18.25 4.87 3.03
N ILE A 68 18.55 4.31 4.19
CA ILE A 68 18.24 2.93 4.52
C ILE A 68 16.85 2.88 5.16
N GLU A 69 16.00 1.98 4.68
CA GLU A 69 14.69 1.67 5.26
C GLU A 69 14.77 0.28 5.89
N ALA A 70 14.51 0.19 7.20
CA ALA A 70 14.42 -1.07 7.93
C ALA A 70 13.00 -1.30 8.44
N THR A 71 12.49 -2.51 8.30
CA THR A 71 11.22 -2.93 8.90
C THR A 71 11.38 -4.30 9.55
N GLY A 72 10.53 -4.59 10.53
CA GLY A 72 10.53 -5.88 11.20
C GLY A 72 9.63 -5.90 12.41
N VAL A 73 9.78 -6.96 13.20
CA VAL A 73 9.08 -7.14 14.47
C VAL A 73 10.09 -7.59 15.52
N VAL A 74 10.06 -6.92 16.66
CA VAL A 74 10.89 -7.24 17.83
C VAL A 74 10.00 -7.59 19.02
N HIS A 75 10.59 -8.23 20.03
CA HIS A 75 9.96 -8.40 21.33
C HIS A 75 10.71 -7.53 22.35
N PHE A 76 9.98 -6.72 23.09
CA PHE A 76 10.54 -5.97 24.21
C PHE A 76 10.86 -6.90 25.38
N SER A 77 11.64 -6.42 26.35
CA SER A 77 12.03 -7.20 27.54
C SER A 77 10.84 -7.66 28.38
N ASN A 78 9.70 -6.97 28.27
CA ASN A 78 8.43 -7.34 28.88
C ASN A 78 7.62 -8.39 28.05
N GLY A 79 8.18 -8.88 26.94
CA GLY A 79 7.53 -9.83 26.03
C GLY A 79 6.57 -9.21 25.02
N GLU A 80 6.34 -7.90 25.04
CA GLU A 80 5.45 -7.26 24.08
C GLU A 80 6.02 -7.32 22.66
N ARG A 81 5.19 -7.75 21.71
CA ARG A 81 5.52 -7.81 20.30
C ARG A 81 5.28 -6.45 19.63
N VAL A 82 6.34 -5.86 19.09
CA VAL A 82 6.31 -4.51 18.51
C VAL A 82 6.86 -4.52 17.09
N GLY A 83 6.07 -3.99 16.15
CA GLY A 83 6.55 -3.73 14.80
C GLY A 83 7.39 -2.45 14.75
N TYR A 84 8.44 -2.41 13.94
CA TYR A 84 9.24 -1.19 13.76
C TYR A 84 9.35 -0.79 12.28
N HIS A 85 9.58 0.50 12.07
CA HIS A 85 9.90 1.09 10.77
C HIS A 85 10.93 2.19 10.99
N LEU A 86 12.10 2.06 10.37
CA LEU A 86 13.21 3.00 10.50
C LEU A 86 13.56 3.52 9.11
N LEU A 87 13.76 4.83 8.99
CA LEU A 87 14.38 5.46 7.84
C LEU A 87 15.56 6.27 8.35
N HIS A 88 16.74 6.05 7.79
CA HIS A 88 17.93 6.83 8.15
C HIS A 88 18.72 7.19 6.89
N SER A 89 18.97 8.48 6.69
CA SER A 89 19.74 8.93 5.54
C SER A 89 21.18 8.44 5.59
N ILE A 90 21.69 8.00 4.46
CA ILE A 90 23.07 7.54 4.30
C ILE A 90 23.71 8.27 3.11
N ASP A 91 25.03 8.36 3.10
CA ASP A 91 25.80 8.99 2.03
C ASP A 91 26.94 8.08 1.60
N PHE A 92 27.09 7.91 0.28
CA PHE A 92 28.18 7.16 -0.33
C PHE A 92 28.49 7.67 -1.74
N PRO A 93 29.70 7.43 -2.29
CA PRO A 93 30.17 8.08 -3.52
C PRO A 93 29.26 7.93 -4.75
N GLN A 94 28.49 6.85 -4.82
CA GLN A 94 27.58 6.51 -5.91
C GLN A 94 26.29 7.34 -5.88
N THR A 95 25.98 8.03 -4.78
CA THR A 95 24.71 8.76 -4.59
C THR A 95 24.87 10.27 -4.62
N LYS A 96 25.61 10.78 -5.61
CA LYS A 96 25.82 12.22 -5.81
C LYS A 96 24.47 12.96 -5.93
N PRO A 97 24.35 14.17 -5.38
CA PRO A 97 23.13 14.97 -5.53
C PRO A 97 22.80 15.24 -7.00
N LEU A 98 21.51 15.19 -7.34
CA LEU A 98 21.03 15.53 -8.68
C LEU A 98 21.06 17.05 -8.88
N PRO A 99 21.47 17.58 -10.06
CA PRO A 99 21.65 19.02 -10.27
C PRO A 99 20.42 19.89 -9.99
N SER A 100 19.22 19.36 -10.22
CA SER A 100 17.94 20.06 -10.04
C SER A 100 17.34 19.92 -8.63
N MET A 101 17.98 19.15 -7.74
CA MET A 101 17.44 18.81 -6.43
C MET A 101 18.38 19.22 -5.29
N ILE A 102 17.80 19.38 -4.10
CA ILE A 102 18.54 19.63 -2.88
C ILE A 102 18.53 18.35 -2.05
N ARG A 103 19.72 17.82 -1.73
CA ARG A 103 19.84 16.66 -0.84
C ARG A 103 19.42 17.04 0.57
N GLY A 104 18.42 16.35 1.09
CA GLY A 104 18.04 16.37 2.50
C GLY A 104 18.55 15.14 3.24
N ASN A 105 18.51 15.22 4.57
CA ASN A 105 18.79 14.12 5.48
C ASN A 105 17.61 13.91 6.41
N LEU A 106 17.34 12.66 6.77
CA LEU A 106 16.33 12.31 7.76
C LEU A 106 16.82 11.17 8.66
N SER A 107 16.26 11.11 9.86
CA SER A 107 16.36 9.96 10.74
C SER A 107 15.03 9.85 11.46
N VAL A 108 14.18 8.92 11.02
CA VAL A 108 12.81 8.74 11.49
C VAL A 108 12.63 7.29 11.90
N PHE A 109 11.96 7.08 13.03
CA PHE A 109 11.56 5.76 13.47
C PHE A 109 10.11 5.75 13.92
N GLY A 110 9.46 4.62 13.73
CA GLY A 110 8.11 4.34 14.15
C GLY A 110 8.00 2.97 14.79
N PHE A 111 7.22 2.88 15.86
CA PHE A 111 6.85 1.65 16.54
C PHE A 111 5.34 1.46 16.48
N PHE A 112 4.93 0.22 16.21
CA PHE A 112 3.53 -0.18 16.10
C PHE A 112 3.27 -1.28 17.12
N ARG A 113 2.52 -0.95 18.17
CA ARG A 113 2.17 -1.89 19.23
C ARG A 113 0.70 -2.22 19.15
N GLN A 114 0.37 -3.51 19.17
CA GLN A 114 -1.04 -3.92 19.24
C GLN A 114 -1.49 -3.85 20.69
N ILE A 115 -2.48 -3.00 20.98
CA ILE A 115 -3.03 -2.84 22.33
C ILE A 115 -4.34 -3.61 22.52
N GLU A 116 -5.11 -3.82 21.45
CA GLU A 116 -6.34 -4.62 21.46
C GLU A 116 -6.56 -5.33 20.12
N GLN A 117 -7.64 -6.09 19.99
CA GLN A 117 -8.03 -6.68 18.71
C GLN A 117 -8.36 -5.58 17.69
N ASN A 118 -7.59 -5.50 16.61
CA ASN A 118 -7.69 -4.45 15.56
C ASN A 118 -7.34 -3.02 16.01
N THR A 119 -6.78 -2.83 17.20
CA THR A 119 -6.32 -1.52 17.67
C THR A 119 -4.80 -1.52 17.80
N ILE A 120 -4.15 -0.54 17.17
CA ILE A 120 -2.71 -0.33 17.29
C ILE A 120 -2.43 1.06 17.87
N ASP A 121 -1.43 1.10 18.75
CA ASP A 121 -0.79 2.31 19.22
C ASP A 121 0.44 2.58 18.32
N ILE A 122 0.61 3.84 17.92
CA ILE A 122 1.66 4.27 16.99
C ILE A 122 2.47 5.35 17.68
N TYR A 123 3.75 5.07 17.89
CA TYR A 123 4.73 6.08 18.27
C TYR A 123 5.66 6.32 17.09
N ALA A 124 5.86 7.57 16.70
CA ALA A 124 6.85 7.94 15.70
C ALA A 124 7.58 9.21 16.11
N SER A 125 8.87 9.26 15.82
CA SER A 125 9.73 10.41 16.10
C SER A 125 10.88 10.46 15.11
N GLY A 126 11.43 11.64 14.92
CA GLY A 126 12.58 11.79 14.04
C GLY A 126 13.03 13.22 13.84
N THR A 127 14.11 13.34 13.08
CA THR A 127 14.71 14.59 12.67
C THR A 127 14.75 14.66 11.15
N VAL A 128 14.41 15.81 10.58
CA VAL A 128 14.50 16.06 9.14
C VAL A 128 15.31 17.35 8.92
N VAL A 129 16.37 17.24 8.14
CA VAL A 129 17.18 18.35 7.67
C VAL A 129 16.90 18.49 6.17
N PRO A 130 16.04 19.44 5.76
CA PRO A 130 15.56 19.52 4.38
C PRO A 130 16.63 19.98 3.37
N GLY A 131 17.78 20.47 3.85
CA GLY A 131 18.81 21.06 3.00
C GLY A 131 18.40 22.38 2.35
N GLY A 132 19.39 23.23 2.11
CA GLY A 132 19.19 24.54 1.48
C GLY A 132 18.15 25.43 2.21
N LYS A 133 17.58 26.39 1.49
CA LYS A 133 16.59 27.33 2.03
C LYS A 133 15.17 26.78 1.88
N ILE A 134 14.43 26.69 2.98
CA ILE A 134 13.00 26.41 3.01
C ILE A 134 12.37 27.21 4.15
N ALA A 135 11.17 27.74 3.94
CA ALA A 135 10.46 28.42 5.00
C ALA A 135 10.12 27.44 6.12
N ARG A 136 10.36 27.84 7.38
CA ARG A 136 10.17 26.97 8.55
C ARG A 136 8.77 26.37 8.61
N PHE A 137 7.74 27.19 8.38
CA PHE A 137 6.35 26.74 8.43
C PHE A 137 6.07 25.60 7.42
N LEU A 138 6.61 25.68 6.20
CA LEU A 138 6.50 24.62 5.20
C LEU A 138 7.22 23.36 5.65
N SER A 139 8.47 23.48 6.14
CA SER A 139 9.24 22.31 6.57
C SER A 139 8.59 21.56 7.73
N VAL A 140 8.02 22.29 8.70
CA VAL A 140 7.33 21.71 9.86
C VAL A 140 6.05 21.01 9.43
N GLN A 141 5.27 21.62 8.55
CA GLN A 141 4.05 21.01 8.02
C GLN A 141 4.34 19.70 7.29
N VAL A 142 5.30 19.70 6.36
CA VAL A 142 5.66 18.51 5.58
C VAL A 142 6.19 17.39 6.49
N ALA A 143 7.02 17.72 7.48
CA ALA A 143 7.50 16.74 8.45
C ALA A 143 6.35 16.13 9.29
N ALA A 144 5.38 16.96 9.71
CA ALA A 144 4.22 16.48 10.45
C ALA A 144 3.32 15.58 9.59
N GLU A 145 3.05 15.95 8.34
CA GLU A 145 2.28 15.15 7.38
C GLU A 145 2.96 13.80 7.11
N ALA A 146 4.29 13.79 6.94
CA ALA A 146 5.06 12.56 6.76
C ALA A 146 4.91 11.60 7.95
N LEU A 147 4.98 12.10 9.19
CA LEU A 147 4.75 11.29 10.39
C LEU A 147 3.29 10.81 10.49
N LEU A 148 2.32 11.68 10.20
CA LEU A 148 0.90 11.34 10.23
C LEU A 148 0.49 10.34 9.16
N SER A 149 1.23 10.25 8.04
CA SER A 149 1.02 9.24 6.99
C SER A 149 1.04 7.80 7.52
N ALA A 150 1.72 7.56 8.66
CA ALA A 150 1.76 6.26 9.31
C ALA A 150 0.36 5.72 9.70
N THR A 151 -0.62 6.61 9.90
CA THR A 151 -2.02 6.24 10.15
C THR A 151 -2.67 5.51 8.97
N ASN A 152 -2.14 5.69 7.75
CA ASN A 152 -2.62 5.02 6.54
C ASN A 152 -2.07 3.60 6.37
N TYR A 153 -1.07 3.16 7.15
CA TYR A 153 -0.49 1.82 7.00
C TYR A 153 -1.49 0.70 7.27
N VAL A 154 -2.46 0.90 8.16
CA VAL A 154 -3.54 -0.07 8.41
C VAL A 154 -4.38 -0.25 7.15
N TYR A 155 -4.80 0.85 6.54
CA TYR A 155 -5.58 0.84 5.30
C TYR A 155 -4.79 0.21 4.15
N CYS A 156 -3.51 0.58 3.99
CA CYS A 156 -2.63 -0.04 3.00
C CYS A 156 -2.55 -1.57 3.20
N GLY A 157 -2.37 -2.03 4.44
CA GLY A 157 -2.34 -3.46 4.76
C GLY A 157 -3.65 -4.17 4.41
N GLN A 158 -4.80 -3.56 4.69
CA GLN A 158 -6.11 -4.10 4.32
C GLN A 158 -6.27 -4.21 2.80
N MET A 159 -5.85 -3.20 2.04
CA MET A 159 -5.95 -3.24 0.58
C MET A 159 -5.00 -4.28 -0.04
N LYS A 160 -3.77 -4.41 0.50
CA LYS A 160 -2.85 -5.47 0.08
C LYS A 160 -3.43 -6.86 0.36
N LYS A 161 -4.04 -7.09 1.53
CA LYS A 161 -4.73 -8.36 1.85
C LYS A 161 -5.89 -8.64 0.90
N LEU A 162 -6.73 -7.65 0.62
CA LEU A 162 -7.81 -7.79 -0.34
C LEU A 162 -7.30 -8.15 -1.74
N SER A 163 -6.22 -7.54 -2.20
CA SER A 163 -5.59 -7.87 -3.48
C SER A 163 -5.07 -9.32 -3.48
N TRP A 164 -4.38 -9.72 -2.42
CA TRP A 164 -3.88 -11.08 -2.24
C TRP A 164 -5.00 -12.13 -2.26
N MET A 165 -6.10 -11.91 -1.54
CA MET A 165 -7.25 -12.82 -1.55
C MET A 165 -7.93 -12.86 -2.93
N LEU A 166 -8.03 -11.71 -3.61
CA LEU A 166 -8.63 -11.61 -4.94
C LEU A 166 -7.89 -12.48 -5.96
N GLN A 167 -6.55 -12.44 -5.92
CA GLN A 167 -5.70 -13.21 -6.83
C GLN A 167 -5.79 -14.72 -6.61
N HIS A 168 -5.79 -15.14 -5.34
CA HIS A 168 -5.96 -16.55 -4.96
C HIS A 168 -7.32 -17.13 -5.36
N ARG A 169 -8.38 -16.33 -5.24
CA ARG A 169 -9.73 -16.79 -5.60
C ARG A 169 -9.97 -16.77 -7.10
N HIS A 170 -9.34 -15.86 -7.85
CA HIS A 170 -9.43 -15.81 -9.30
C HIS A 170 -8.90 -17.09 -9.97
N SER A 171 -7.72 -17.57 -9.56
CA SER A 171 -7.11 -18.79 -10.12
C SER A 171 -7.91 -20.07 -9.86
N SER A 172 -8.71 -20.06 -8.79
CA SER A 172 -9.61 -21.16 -8.42
C SER A 172 -10.93 -21.10 -9.19
N PHE A 173 -11.35 -19.91 -9.62
CA PHE A 173 -12.69 -19.66 -10.15
C PHE A 173 -12.80 -19.77 -11.68
N GLU A 174 -11.72 -19.58 -12.44
CA GLU A 174 -11.70 -19.81 -13.89
C GLU A 174 -12.08 -21.26 -14.28
N ARG A 175 -12.20 -22.17 -13.30
CA ARG A 175 -12.53 -23.59 -13.48
C ARG A 175 -13.99 -23.96 -13.15
N GLN A 176 -14.84 -23.02 -12.74
CA GLN A 176 -16.24 -23.32 -12.38
C GLN A 176 -17.26 -22.63 -13.30
N ASP A 177 -18.17 -23.45 -13.85
CA ASP A 177 -19.36 -23.00 -14.56
C ASP A 177 -20.40 -22.46 -13.56
N GLN A 178 -20.96 -21.27 -13.81
CA GLN A 178 -21.69 -20.51 -12.80
C GLN A 178 -23.20 -20.52 -13.00
N THR A 179 -23.93 -21.08 -12.04
CA THR A 179 -25.33 -20.73 -11.82
C THR A 179 -25.43 -19.39 -11.10
N ARG A 180 -25.92 -18.36 -11.79
CA ARG A 180 -26.15 -17.03 -11.21
C ARG A 180 -27.31 -17.06 -10.21
N SER A 181 -27.00 -17.01 -8.91
CA SER A 181 -28.01 -16.81 -7.87
C SER A 181 -28.58 -15.39 -7.89
N GLU A 182 -29.90 -15.27 -7.71
CA GLU A 182 -30.60 -13.99 -7.59
C GLU A 182 -30.75 -13.50 -6.14
N THR A 183 -30.21 -14.22 -5.16
CA THR A 183 -30.23 -13.85 -3.74
C THR A 183 -28.89 -13.26 -3.29
N CYS A 184 -28.96 -12.24 -2.44
CA CYS A 184 -27.78 -11.58 -1.91
C CYS A 184 -26.99 -12.51 -0.99
N VAL A 185 -25.70 -12.71 -1.24
CA VAL A 185 -24.81 -13.60 -0.44
C VAL A 185 -24.63 -13.15 1.02
N VAL A 186 -25.01 -11.91 1.34
CA VAL A 186 -24.87 -11.36 2.69
C VAL A 186 -26.15 -11.48 3.50
N CYS A 187 -27.26 -10.97 2.97
CA CYS A 187 -28.54 -10.84 3.69
C CYS A 187 -29.66 -11.70 3.11
N GLU A 188 -29.37 -12.54 2.12
CA GLU A 188 -30.27 -13.55 1.53
C GLU A 188 -31.53 -12.99 0.85
N ARG A 189 -31.73 -11.67 0.87
CA ARG A 189 -32.80 -11.00 0.14
C ARG A 189 -32.65 -11.19 -1.37
N LYS A 190 -33.76 -11.46 -2.04
CA LYS A 190 -33.83 -11.47 -3.51
C LYS A 190 -33.45 -10.10 -4.05
N VAL A 191 -32.57 -10.08 -5.04
CA VAL A 191 -32.12 -8.87 -5.72
C VAL A 191 -32.99 -8.70 -6.96
N THR A 192 -33.99 -7.83 -6.86
CA THR A 192 -34.96 -7.60 -7.95
C THR A 192 -34.29 -6.93 -9.16
N LYS A 193 -34.56 -7.45 -10.35
CA LYS A 193 -34.24 -6.80 -11.62
C LYS A 193 -35.26 -5.68 -11.85
N GLY A 194 -34.85 -4.42 -11.68
CA GLY A 194 -35.72 -3.27 -11.98
C GLY A 194 -36.11 -3.20 -13.47
N ILE A 195 -37.26 -2.58 -13.77
CA ILE A 195 -37.89 -2.47 -15.11
C ILE A 195 -37.04 -1.66 -16.11
N ARG A 196 -36.05 -0.89 -15.64
CA ARG A 196 -34.98 -0.27 -16.44
C ARG A 196 -33.64 -0.79 -15.93
N GLY A 197 -33.05 -1.74 -16.65
CA GLY A 197 -31.71 -2.32 -16.51
C GLY A 197 -30.83 -1.96 -15.29
N PHE A 198 -30.37 -2.99 -14.57
CA PHE A 198 -29.13 -3.00 -13.77
C PHE A 198 -28.91 -1.95 -12.64
N ILE A 199 -29.92 -1.25 -12.14
CA ILE A 199 -29.73 -0.38 -10.97
C ILE A 199 -29.84 -1.19 -9.67
N GLY A 200 -28.74 -1.83 -9.25
CA GLY A 200 -28.60 -2.28 -7.85
C GLY A 200 -27.81 -3.56 -7.60
N ALA A 201 -27.98 -4.57 -8.45
CA ALA A 201 -27.29 -5.87 -8.34
C ALA A 201 -25.83 -5.74 -8.78
N SER A 202 -24.90 -6.26 -7.98
CA SER A 202 -23.48 -6.37 -8.34
C SER A 202 -22.98 -7.75 -7.92
N THR A 203 -21.86 -8.17 -8.50
CA THR A 203 -21.18 -9.41 -8.12
C THR A 203 -19.99 -9.06 -7.25
N CYS A 204 -19.85 -9.71 -6.09
CA CYS A 204 -18.62 -9.59 -5.31
C CYS A 204 -17.47 -10.22 -6.10
N LYS A 205 -16.39 -9.50 -6.39
CA LYS A 205 -15.27 -10.06 -7.15
C LYS A 205 -14.40 -11.06 -6.36
N LEU A 206 -14.65 -11.24 -5.05
CA LEU A 206 -13.93 -12.21 -4.22
C LEU A 206 -14.65 -13.56 -4.10
N CYS A 207 -15.93 -13.55 -3.71
CA CYS A 207 -16.73 -14.77 -3.57
C CYS A 207 -17.66 -15.04 -4.76
N TYR A 208 -17.71 -14.13 -5.74
CA TYR A 208 -18.57 -14.21 -6.92
C TYR A 208 -20.08 -14.31 -6.67
N GLY A 209 -20.51 -14.12 -5.42
CA GLY A 209 -21.93 -14.06 -5.06
C GLY A 209 -22.61 -12.77 -5.52
N CYS A 210 -23.93 -12.85 -5.74
CA CYS A 210 -24.78 -11.69 -5.97
C CYS A 210 -24.85 -10.82 -4.71
N VAL A 211 -24.82 -9.49 -4.88
CA VAL A 211 -24.77 -8.51 -3.78
C VAL A 211 -25.78 -7.40 -4.07
N CYS A 212 -26.68 -7.17 -3.11
CA CYS A 212 -27.61 -6.04 -3.15
C CYS A 212 -26.87 -4.70 -2.90
N TYR A 213 -27.53 -3.58 -3.18
CA TYR A 213 -26.93 -2.26 -3.01
C TYR A 213 -26.39 -2.00 -1.59
N SER A 214 -27.15 -2.41 -0.55
CA SER A 214 -26.80 -2.17 0.87
C SER A 214 -25.64 -3.01 1.38
N CYS A 215 -25.41 -4.19 0.79
CA CYS A 215 -24.32 -5.09 1.16
C CYS A 215 -23.08 -4.92 0.29
N LYS A 216 -23.13 -4.01 -0.69
CA LYS A 216 -22.05 -3.75 -1.65
C LYS A 216 -21.09 -2.72 -1.09
N VAL A 217 -19.82 -3.08 -1.07
CA VAL A 217 -18.70 -2.20 -0.73
C VAL A 217 -17.81 -2.05 -1.96
N ARG A 218 -17.49 -0.82 -2.35
CA ARG A 218 -16.54 -0.57 -3.44
C ARG A 218 -15.19 -0.17 -2.85
N LYS A 219 -14.12 -0.85 -3.24
CA LYS A 219 -12.74 -0.51 -2.87
C LYS A 219 -11.92 -0.21 -4.13
N ARG A 220 -10.99 0.74 -4.02
CA ARG A 220 -10.02 1.02 -5.08
C ARG A 220 -8.79 0.16 -4.82
N ILE A 221 -8.60 -0.86 -5.65
CA ILE A 221 -7.44 -1.76 -5.56
C ILE A 221 -6.41 -1.33 -6.61
N SER A 222 -5.16 -1.19 -6.16
CA SER A 222 -4.02 -0.78 -6.96
C SER A 222 -3.32 -2.02 -7.51
N PHE A 223 -2.93 -1.98 -8.77
CA PHE A 223 -2.18 -3.03 -9.45
C PHE A 223 -1.04 -2.43 -10.26
N ILE A 224 -0.01 -3.22 -10.53
CA ILE A 224 1.03 -2.92 -11.51
C ILE A 224 0.65 -3.62 -12.81
N ALA A 225 0.46 -2.85 -13.88
CA ALA A 225 0.17 -3.34 -15.22
C ALA A 225 1.42 -3.93 -15.89
N MET A 226 1.26 -4.47 -17.11
CA MET A 226 2.37 -5.10 -17.85
C MET A 226 3.42 -4.10 -18.34
N ASP A 227 3.02 -2.84 -18.54
CA ASP A 227 3.87 -1.69 -18.86
C ASP A 227 4.46 -1.03 -17.59
N ASP A 228 4.43 -1.77 -16.46
CA ASP A 228 4.87 -1.34 -15.13
C ASP A 228 4.18 -0.07 -14.58
N GLN A 229 3.07 0.34 -15.19
CA GLN A 229 2.27 1.45 -14.72
C GLN A 229 1.38 1.06 -13.54
N LEU A 230 1.27 1.97 -12.58
CA LEU A 230 0.32 1.85 -11.47
C LEU A 230 -1.10 2.15 -11.96
N ILE A 231 -1.97 1.15 -11.91
CA ILE A 231 -3.39 1.30 -12.23
C ILE A 231 -4.25 1.12 -10.99
N ARG A 232 -5.34 1.89 -10.86
CA ARG A 232 -6.34 1.68 -9.81
C ARG A 232 -7.66 1.25 -10.43
N ARG A 233 -8.26 0.20 -9.87
CA ARG A 233 -9.55 -0.34 -10.29
C ARG A 233 -10.56 -0.27 -9.15
N LYS A 234 -11.76 0.19 -9.46
CA LYS A 234 -12.87 0.25 -8.50
C LYS A 234 -13.61 -1.09 -8.49
N ILE A 235 -13.31 -1.93 -7.50
CA ILE A 235 -13.81 -3.29 -7.41
C ILE A 235 -14.96 -3.39 -6.41
N SER A 236 -16.04 -4.08 -6.78
CA SER A 236 -17.18 -4.38 -5.90
C SER A 236 -16.92 -5.64 -5.08
N PHE A 237 -17.14 -5.54 -3.77
CA PHE A 237 -17.08 -6.62 -2.80
C PHE A 237 -18.39 -6.67 -1.99
N CYS A 238 -18.67 -7.80 -1.36
CA CYS A 238 -19.69 -7.86 -0.31
C CYS A 238 -19.08 -7.48 1.05
N THR A 239 -19.90 -7.01 1.99
CA THR A 239 -19.45 -6.64 3.34
C THR A 239 -18.77 -7.80 4.08
N LYS A 240 -19.26 -9.05 3.91
CA LYS A 240 -18.65 -10.25 4.52
C LYS A 240 -17.19 -10.43 4.09
N CYS A 241 -16.93 -10.46 2.77
CA CYS A 241 -15.57 -10.60 2.22
C CYS A 241 -14.63 -9.47 2.65
N VAL A 242 -15.11 -8.22 2.73
CA VAL A 242 -14.28 -7.10 3.21
C VAL A 242 -13.96 -7.26 4.70
N SER A 243 -14.93 -7.68 5.51
CA SER A 243 -14.73 -7.94 6.94
C SER A 243 -13.74 -9.09 7.17
N GLU A 244 -13.88 -10.19 6.43
CA GLU A 244 -12.97 -11.34 6.48
C GLU A 244 -11.55 -10.92 6.11
N ALA A 245 -11.38 -10.19 4.99
CA ALA A 245 -10.06 -9.71 4.57
C ALA A 245 -9.40 -8.80 5.61
N THR A 246 -10.17 -7.94 6.29
CA THR A 246 -9.66 -7.09 7.37
C THR A 246 -9.19 -7.90 8.57
N LYS A 247 -9.87 -9.01 8.91
CA LYS A 247 -9.52 -9.89 10.04
C LYS A 247 -8.48 -10.96 9.71
N TRP A 248 -8.23 -11.24 8.44
CA TRP A 248 -7.27 -12.25 8.00
C TRP A 248 -5.86 -11.98 8.51
N ASP A 249 -5.11 -13.01 8.91
CA ASP A 249 -3.73 -12.83 9.35
C ASP A 249 -2.87 -12.35 8.18
N ALA A 250 -2.26 -11.18 8.34
CA ALA A 250 -1.40 -10.60 7.33
C ALA A 250 -0.10 -11.39 7.14
N LYS A 251 0.28 -12.26 8.08
CA LYS A 251 1.50 -13.08 7.99
C LYS A 251 1.46 -14.02 6.79
N GLU A 252 0.32 -14.64 6.49
CA GLU A 252 0.20 -15.54 5.34
C GLU A 252 0.45 -14.80 4.02
N ALA A 253 -0.26 -13.69 3.80
CA ALA A 253 -0.08 -12.88 2.61
C ALA A 253 1.34 -12.31 2.49
N ALA A 254 1.98 -12.01 3.62
CA ALA A 254 3.35 -11.53 3.66
C ALA A 254 4.38 -12.63 3.34
N LYS A 255 4.16 -13.87 3.79
CA LYS A 255 4.99 -15.03 3.42
C LYS A 255 4.96 -15.29 1.93
N ASP A 256 3.77 -15.32 1.34
CA ASP A 256 3.64 -15.51 -0.11
C ASP A 256 4.35 -14.40 -0.87
N GLN A 257 4.19 -13.14 -0.43
CA GLN A 257 4.90 -12.01 -1.03
C GLN A 257 6.43 -12.15 -0.91
N ALA A 258 6.92 -12.64 0.24
CA ALA A 258 8.34 -12.92 0.47
C ALA A 258 8.87 -14.03 -0.45
N THR A 259 8.06 -15.05 -0.76
CA THR A 259 8.40 -16.09 -1.74
C THR A 259 8.20 -15.66 -3.20
N GLY A 260 7.91 -14.38 -3.45
CA GLY A 260 7.79 -13.82 -4.79
C GLY A 260 6.38 -13.82 -5.38
N TYR A 261 5.33 -14.15 -4.62
CA TYR A 261 3.95 -14.06 -5.10
C TYR A 261 3.52 -12.60 -5.27
N ARG A 262 3.31 -12.18 -6.51
CA ARG A 262 3.02 -10.80 -6.89
C ARG A 262 1.52 -10.53 -6.97
N ALA A 263 0.83 -10.57 -5.83
CA ALA A 263 -0.62 -10.31 -5.75
C ALA A 263 -1.07 -8.95 -6.36
N TYR A 264 -0.14 -8.00 -6.47
CA TYR A 264 -0.36 -6.69 -7.05
C TYR A 264 -0.20 -6.64 -8.57
N LYS A 265 0.29 -7.68 -9.25
CA LYS A 265 0.36 -7.66 -10.73
C LYS A 265 -1.05 -7.82 -11.31
N ALA A 266 -1.37 -7.00 -12.31
CA ALA A 266 -2.67 -7.04 -12.97
C ALA A 266 -2.82 -8.34 -13.78
N PHE A 267 -4.04 -8.90 -13.81
CA PHE A 267 -4.37 -10.01 -14.70
C PHE A 267 -4.23 -9.59 -16.17
N SER A 268 -3.74 -10.50 -17.01
CA SER A 268 -3.66 -10.36 -18.47
C SER A 268 -5.04 -10.29 -19.14
N THR A 269 -6.11 -10.77 -18.51
CA THR A 269 -7.38 -11.10 -19.21
C THR A 269 -8.62 -10.28 -18.83
N SER A 270 -8.57 -9.30 -17.92
CA SER A 270 -9.81 -8.60 -17.54
C SER A 270 -10.21 -7.46 -18.50
N SER A 271 -10.74 -7.84 -19.66
CA SER A 271 -11.60 -6.99 -20.49
C SER A 271 -12.98 -6.89 -19.85
N GLN A 272 -13.13 -6.14 -18.76
CA GLN A 272 -14.45 -5.71 -18.28
C GLN A 272 -14.39 -4.24 -17.85
N SER A 273 -15.49 -3.56 -18.11
CA SER A 273 -15.76 -2.12 -18.00
C SER A 273 -15.65 -1.57 -16.58
N ASP A 274 -14.44 -1.59 -16.02
CA ASP A 274 -14.11 -0.84 -14.82
C ASP A 274 -13.44 0.47 -15.21
N THR A 275 -13.90 1.58 -14.63
CA THR A 275 -13.33 2.91 -14.84
C THR A 275 -11.85 2.87 -14.44
N ARG A 276 -10.95 2.88 -15.42
CA ARG A 276 -9.50 2.96 -15.22
C ARG A 276 -9.18 4.41 -14.86
N SER A 277 -8.55 4.61 -13.70
CA SER A 277 -7.84 5.86 -13.42
C SER A 277 -6.36 5.53 -13.31
N THR A 278 -5.55 6.12 -14.18
CA THR A 278 -4.10 6.16 -14.04
C THR A 278 -3.74 7.13 -12.93
N ALA A 279 -2.85 6.73 -12.02
CA ALA A 279 -2.27 7.63 -11.03
C ALA A 279 -0.81 7.85 -11.44
N SER A 280 -0.46 9.08 -11.79
CA SER A 280 0.90 9.44 -12.17
C SER A 280 1.75 9.55 -10.91
N LEU A 281 2.67 8.60 -10.71
CA LEU A 281 3.79 8.71 -9.77
C LEU A 281 5.03 8.34 -10.58
N LEU A 282 6.10 9.14 -10.47
CA LEU A 282 7.32 8.92 -11.24
C LEU A 282 8.26 8.02 -10.44
N PHE A 283 8.59 6.85 -11.00
CA PHE A 283 9.46 5.88 -10.35
C PHE A 283 10.53 5.45 -11.35
N PHE A 284 11.78 5.43 -10.92
CA PHE A 284 12.93 5.08 -11.75
C PHE A 284 13.43 3.67 -11.41
N ASP A 285 13.80 2.92 -12.43
CA ASP A 285 14.37 1.57 -12.31
C ASP A 285 15.83 1.58 -11.87
#